data_AF-A0ABC9FWN7-F1
#
_entry.id   AF-A0ABC9FWN7-F1
#
_cell.length_a   1.000
_cell.length_b   1.000
_cell.length_c   1.000
_cell.angle_alpha   90.00
_cell.angle_beta   90.00
_cell.angle_gamma   90.00
#
_symmetry.space_group_name_H-M   'P 1'
#
loop_
_entity.id
_entity.type
_entity.pdbx_description
1 polymer ?
#
loop_
_entity_poly.entity_id
_entity_poly.type
_entity_poly.pdbx_seq_one_letter_code
_entity_poly.pdbx_strand_id
1 'polypeptide(L)'
;METGSGRLGGGADRISSLPDDLLHGILLGLGCTKAAARTSVLSRRWRGVWARLPEFYLWGLRPVFPASCVTIVDRALAACASPTLRRLVIRVGDVNLPLKGVTAAHAAPWLRFASGCVAGELFLWLPMDILPTWRQEQDLDLPVCAATRSIQIRLRRNFRLRPPLSGGGAFAALTCLGIYDGVMDGVELGTLVSSSLCPCLEDLSLTVRLASNFDVCICSDSLKRLSFRVENTRSLVVAAPVLLEICVSKTREAHIAAPKLADVELIDDMDHCEIDEAGCHLQRLVVNLRFPLAGILQRFDTIKELIIDRLVIQSGTEGYNTFLKDLRRLDCESLVTQSMWTCHGFAPIMLRLLRICNGLRKFVVALSGREGSFGCASDCPCTWPESCRNDNFVLDSLEEIEINGFTGKDHQLECLNLLLGCNAPLLKKVVFRLSCIDFLECTDIIREKIRGKLPLDIELSACLKHRKPFGILDELDLYT
;
A
#
# COMPACT_ATOMS: atom_id res chain seq x y z
N MET A 1 -69.65 -5.70 43.90
CA MET A 1 -69.20 -5.07 42.64
C MET A 1 -67.70 -5.09 42.63
N GLU A 2 -67.18 -5.98 41.80
CA GLU A 2 -65.77 -6.10 41.44
C GLU A 2 -65.36 -5.04 40.41
N THR A 3 -64.09 -4.63 40.51
CA THR A 3 -63.17 -4.21 39.42
C THR A 3 -63.47 -2.90 38.68
N GLY A 4 -62.49 -2.10 38.25
CA GLY A 4 -61.05 -2.37 38.18
C GLY A 4 -60.24 -1.09 37.98
N SER A 5 -59.10 -1.03 38.68
CA SER A 5 -58.01 -0.12 38.38
C SER A 5 -57.12 -0.80 37.34
N GLY A 6 -57.33 -0.45 36.07
CA GLY A 6 -56.50 -0.87 34.96
C GLY A 6 -55.12 -0.20 35.02
N ARG A 7 -54.18 -0.79 35.75
CA ARG A 7 -52.76 -0.58 35.50
C ARG A 7 -52.45 -1.15 34.12
N LEU A 8 -52.28 -0.28 33.13
CA LEU A 8 -51.64 -0.62 31.86
C LEU A 8 -50.22 -1.12 32.19
N GLY A 9 -50.06 -2.44 32.15
CA GLY A 9 -48.78 -3.10 32.35
C GLY A 9 -47.80 -2.62 31.29
N GLY A 10 -46.80 -1.84 31.71
CA GLY A 10 -45.61 -1.62 30.91
C GLY A 10 -45.02 -2.97 30.56
N GLY A 11 -44.97 -3.30 29.27
CA GLY A 11 -44.42 -4.57 28.80
C GLY A 11 -43.04 -4.81 29.41
N ALA A 12 -42.82 -6.02 29.92
CA ALA A 12 -41.55 -6.40 30.54
C ALA A 12 -40.38 -6.09 29.59
N ASP A 13 -39.38 -5.36 30.09
CA ASP A 13 -38.15 -5.03 29.34
C ASP A 13 -37.30 -6.29 29.16
N ARG A 14 -37.66 -7.08 28.14
CA ARG A 14 -37.04 -8.37 27.83
C ARG A 14 -35.57 -8.21 27.42
N ILE A 15 -35.19 -7.08 26.81
CA ILE A 15 -33.82 -6.87 26.38
C ILE A 15 -32.93 -6.52 27.58
N SER A 16 -33.38 -5.66 28.51
CA SER A 16 -32.62 -5.42 29.75
C SER A 16 -32.53 -6.64 30.65
N SER A 17 -33.42 -7.64 30.50
CA SER A 17 -33.34 -8.90 31.25
C SER A 17 -32.28 -9.87 30.74
N LEU A 18 -31.64 -9.58 29.61
CA LEU A 18 -30.60 -10.45 29.05
C LEU A 18 -29.34 -10.48 29.94
N PRO A 19 -28.64 -11.62 29.97
CA PRO A 19 -27.29 -11.74 30.52
C PRO A 19 -26.28 -10.75 29.90
N ASP A 20 -25.25 -10.37 30.68
CA ASP A 20 -24.24 -9.38 30.26
C ASP A 20 -23.51 -9.77 28.97
N ASP A 21 -23.24 -11.05 28.75
CA ASP A 21 -22.61 -11.59 27.54
C ASP A 21 -23.44 -11.31 26.28
N LEU A 22 -24.77 -11.47 26.34
CA LEU A 22 -25.65 -11.14 25.23
C LEU A 22 -25.75 -9.63 25.01
N LEU A 23 -25.80 -8.84 26.09
CA LEU A 23 -25.76 -7.38 26.00
C LEU A 23 -24.44 -6.91 25.40
N HIS A 24 -23.31 -7.47 25.80
CA HIS A 24 -22.01 -7.20 25.20
C HIS A 24 -21.99 -7.55 23.71
N GLY A 25 -22.57 -8.70 23.32
CA GLY A 25 -22.71 -9.08 21.92
C GLY A 25 -23.50 -8.06 21.09
N ILE A 26 -24.64 -7.59 21.62
CA ILE A 26 -25.45 -6.54 20.98
C ILE A 26 -24.63 -5.24 20.83
N LEU A 27 -23.94 -4.83 21.90
CA LEU A 27 -23.17 -3.58 21.91
C LEU A 27 -21.94 -3.63 20.98
N LEU A 28 -21.27 -4.78 20.89
CA LEU A 28 -20.19 -5.01 19.92
C LEU A 28 -20.70 -4.94 18.48
N GLY A 29 -21.91 -5.45 18.23
CA GLY A 29 -22.60 -5.35 16.94
C GLY A 29 -22.87 -3.92 16.48
N LEU A 30 -22.89 -2.93 17.38
CA LEU A 30 -23.02 -1.52 17.02
C LEU A 30 -21.74 -0.94 16.38
N GLY A 31 -20.58 -1.60 16.55
CA GLY A 31 -19.31 -1.21 15.95
C GLY A 31 -18.76 0.16 16.40
N CYS A 32 -19.35 0.78 17.43
CA CYS A 32 -19.00 2.12 17.89
C CYS A 32 -19.26 2.27 19.40
N THR A 33 -18.21 2.57 20.17
CA THR A 33 -18.33 2.75 21.62
C THR A 33 -19.22 3.93 21.99
N LYS A 34 -19.25 4.99 21.17
CA LYS A 34 -20.18 6.11 21.38
C LYS A 34 -21.64 5.67 21.23
N ALA A 35 -21.96 4.83 20.25
CA ALA A 35 -23.30 4.28 20.08
C ALA A 35 -23.65 3.34 21.24
N ALA A 36 -22.72 2.47 21.63
CA ALA A 36 -22.86 1.61 22.80
C ALA A 36 -23.11 2.41 24.08
N ALA A 37 -22.35 3.48 24.33
CA ALA A 37 -22.54 4.34 25.49
C ALA A 37 -23.92 5.02 25.51
N ARG A 38 -24.45 5.40 24.34
CA ARG A 38 -25.81 6.00 24.23
C ARG A 38 -26.92 5.04 24.66
N THR A 39 -26.72 3.72 24.58
CA THR A 39 -27.71 2.74 25.10
C THR A 39 -27.93 2.85 26.61
N SER A 40 -27.02 3.52 27.34
CA SER A 40 -27.18 3.80 28.78
C SER A 40 -28.45 4.59 29.13
N VAL A 41 -29.11 5.22 28.15
CA VAL A 41 -30.39 5.92 28.33
C VAL A 41 -31.60 5.00 28.32
N LEU A 42 -31.48 3.76 27.81
CA LEU A 42 -32.59 2.83 27.66
C LEU A 42 -33.13 2.38 29.03
N SER A 43 -32.25 2.01 29.96
CA SER A 43 -32.62 1.73 31.34
C SER A 43 -31.41 1.82 32.27
N ARG A 44 -31.65 1.78 33.59
CA ARG A 44 -30.56 1.74 34.60
C ARG A 44 -29.61 0.56 34.39
N ARG A 45 -30.11 -0.57 33.83
CA ARG A 45 -29.34 -1.79 33.60
C ARG A 45 -28.26 -1.63 32.52
N TRP A 46 -28.49 -0.80 31.51
CA TRP A 46 -27.55 -0.54 30.41
C TRP A 46 -26.44 0.44 30.81
N ARG A 47 -26.60 1.17 31.91
CA ARG A 47 -25.59 2.11 32.40
C ARG A 47 -24.32 1.35 32.77
N GLY A 48 -23.24 1.64 32.05
CA GLY A 48 -21.93 1.04 32.32
C GLY A 48 -21.72 -0.37 31.77
N VAL A 49 -22.69 -0.96 31.05
CA VAL A 49 -22.46 -2.26 30.36
C VAL A 49 -21.38 -2.09 29.29
N TRP A 50 -21.46 -1.02 28.51
CA TRP A 50 -20.47 -0.69 27.49
C TRP A 50 -19.05 -0.46 28.06
N ALA A 51 -18.92 -0.06 29.33
CA ALA A 51 -17.64 0.21 29.96
C ALA A 51 -16.79 -1.05 30.20
N ARG A 52 -17.43 -2.22 30.24
CA ARG A 52 -16.78 -3.53 30.44
C ARG A 52 -16.50 -4.26 29.14
N LEU A 53 -16.74 -3.62 28.00
CA LEU A 53 -16.46 -4.23 26.70
C LEU A 53 -14.96 -4.50 26.52
N PRO A 54 -14.60 -5.63 25.90
CA PRO A 54 -13.20 -5.93 25.59
C PRO A 54 -12.66 -5.10 24.43
N GLU A 55 -13.52 -4.37 23.70
CA GLU A 55 -13.16 -3.63 22.50
C GLU A 55 -13.76 -2.23 22.49
N PHE A 56 -12.91 -1.23 22.26
CA PHE A 56 -13.30 0.17 22.20
C PHE A 56 -13.05 0.75 20.81
N TYR A 57 -14.11 1.21 20.17
CA TYR A 57 -14.10 1.84 18.84
C TYR A 57 -14.53 3.31 18.97
N LEU A 58 -13.54 4.20 19.11
CA LEU A 58 -13.70 5.64 19.25
C LEU A 58 -13.42 6.33 17.91
N TRP A 59 -14.35 6.17 16.97
CA TRP A 59 -14.34 6.79 15.65
C TRP A 59 -15.66 7.52 15.38
N GLY A 60 -15.73 8.26 14.25
CA GLY A 60 -16.92 9.06 13.94
C GLY A 60 -17.14 10.24 14.89
N LEU A 61 -16.07 10.68 15.56
CA LEU A 61 -16.04 11.88 16.39
C LEU A 61 -16.10 13.11 15.48
N ARG A 62 -17.27 13.40 14.89
CA ARG A 62 -17.56 14.64 14.18
C ARG A 62 -17.80 15.74 15.23
N PRO A 63 -16.81 16.62 15.50
CA PRO A 63 -16.98 17.64 16.50
C PRO A 63 -17.76 18.80 15.86
N VAL A 64 -18.68 19.42 16.61
CA VAL A 64 -19.08 20.80 16.31
C VAL A 64 -17.94 21.76 16.70
N PHE A 65 -17.07 21.34 17.65
CA PHE A 65 -15.87 22.06 18.11
C PHE A 65 -14.71 21.09 18.50
N PRO A 66 -13.42 21.40 18.23
CA PRO A 66 -12.27 20.53 18.50
C PRO A 66 -12.13 20.02 19.94
N ALA A 67 -12.44 20.84 20.95
CA ALA A 67 -12.37 20.44 22.35
C ALA A 67 -13.32 19.27 22.71
N SER A 68 -14.36 19.04 21.89
CA SER A 68 -15.34 17.99 22.16
C SER A 68 -14.84 16.58 21.85
N CYS A 69 -13.93 16.36 20.88
CA CYS A 69 -13.47 15.02 20.55
C CYS A 69 -12.49 14.46 21.59
N VAL A 70 -11.53 15.27 22.03
CA VAL A 70 -10.57 14.92 23.10
C VAL A 70 -11.34 14.55 24.37
N THR A 71 -12.26 15.41 24.79
CA THR A 71 -13.09 15.18 25.99
C THR A 71 -13.90 13.87 25.89
N ILE A 72 -14.41 13.52 24.70
CA ILE A 72 -15.14 12.27 24.50
C ILE A 72 -14.19 11.07 24.66
N VAL A 73 -12.99 11.12 24.09
CA VAL A 73 -11.99 10.06 24.24
C VAL A 73 -11.60 9.93 25.71
N ASP A 74 -11.23 11.03 26.37
CA ASP A 74 -10.84 11.03 27.79
C ASP A 74 -11.93 10.43 28.68
N ARG A 75 -13.19 10.83 28.50
CA ARG A 75 -14.32 10.29 29.26
C ARG A 75 -14.56 8.81 28.97
N ALA A 76 -14.40 8.38 27.71
CA ALA A 76 -14.58 6.98 27.36
C ALA A 76 -13.49 6.10 27.98
N LEU A 77 -12.23 6.53 27.93
CA LEU A 77 -11.11 5.81 28.54
C LEU A 77 -11.22 5.82 30.07
N ALA A 78 -11.60 6.95 30.68
CA ALA A 78 -11.81 7.04 32.13
C ALA A 78 -12.99 6.18 32.63
N ALA A 79 -14.00 5.97 31.80
CA ALA A 79 -15.14 5.11 32.12
C ALA A 79 -14.84 3.62 31.87
N CYS A 80 -13.76 3.27 31.18
CA CYS A 80 -13.40 1.89 30.90
C CYS A 80 -13.15 1.13 32.21
N ALA A 81 -13.91 0.05 32.42
CA ALA A 81 -13.82 -0.82 33.58
C ALA A 81 -13.23 -2.19 33.23
N SER A 82 -12.85 -2.41 31.96
CA SER A 82 -12.17 -3.65 31.55
C SER A 82 -10.71 -3.62 31.98
N PRO A 83 -10.20 -4.64 32.69
CA PRO A 83 -8.79 -4.72 33.06
C PRO A 83 -7.89 -5.02 31.86
N THR A 84 -8.41 -5.69 30.83
CA THR A 84 -7.69 -6.04 29.61
C THR A 84 -8.55 -5.80 28.38
N LEU A 85 -8.13 -4.90 27.52
CA LEU A 85 -8.73 -4.61 26.23
C LEU A 85 -8.07 -5.46 25.14
N ARG A 86 -8.90 -6.17 24.37
CA ARG A 86 -8.47 -6.86 23.16
C ARG A 86 -8.16 -5.88 22.04
N ARG A 87 -8.92 -4.79 21.93
CA ARG A 87 -8.76 -3.81 20.84
C ARG A 87 -9.14 -2.41 21.29
N LEU A 88 -8.29 -1.44 21.00
CA LEU A 88 -8.54 -0.02 21.20
C LEU A 88 -8.28 0.73 19.89
N VAL A 89 -9.35 1.29 19.31
CA VAL A 89 -9.28 2.11 18.10
C VAL A 89 -9.67 3.54 18.45
N ILE A 90 -8.73 4.47 18.32
CA ILE A 90 -8.95 5.90 18.47
C ILE A 90 -8.73 6.54 17.12
N ARG A 91 -9.82 6.99 16.48
CA ARG A 91 -9.77 7.72 15.22
C ARG A 91 -10.42 9.08 15.38
N VAL A 92 -9.59 10.10 15.46
CA VAL A 92 -10.06 11.48 15.56
C VAL A 92 -10.34 11.98 14.13
N GLY A 93 -11.57 12.44 13.91
CA GLY A 93 -12.12 12.68 12.58
C GLY A 93 -11.39 13.72 11.76
N ASP A 94 -11.45 13.51 10.44
CA ASP A 94 -10.91 14.35 9.37
C ASP A 94 -12.08 15.11 8.74
N VAL A 95 -12.08 16.43 8.85
CA VAL A 95 -13.01 17.32 8.14
C VAL A 95 -12.43 18.72 8.15
N ASN A 96 -11.87 19.15 7.01
CA ASN A 96 -11.90 20.47 6.35
C ASN A 96 -11.96 21.77 7.17
N LEU A 97 -11.76 21.73 8.47
CA LEU A 97 -11.83 22.85 9.38
C LEU A 97 -10.43 23.04 9.97
N PRO A 98 -9.96 24.29 10.09
CA PRO A 98 -8.70 24.60 10.75
C PRO A 98 -8.88 24.36 12.25
N LEU A 99 -8.88 23.09 12.66
CA LEU A 99 -8.88 22.74 14.07
C LEU A 99 -7.55 23.26 14.64
N LYS A 100 -7.60 24.03 15.74
CA LYS A 100 -6.53 23.93 16.74
C LYS A 100 -6.55 22.47 17.20
N GLY A 101 -5.79 21.62 16.51
CA GLY A 101 -5.95 20.17 16.51
C GLY A 101 -5.51 19.51 17.82
N VAL A 102 -5.71 18.19 17.89
CA VAL A 102 -5.16 17.33 18.95
C VAL A 102 -3.64 17.57 19.03
N THR A 103 -3.14 17.83 20.24
CA THR A 103 -1.71 18.03 20.55
C THR A 103 -1.12 16.77 21.20
N ALA A 104 0.19 16.68 21.30
CA ALA A 104 0.85 15.56 21.98
C ALA A 104 0.44 15.43 23.46
N ALA A 105 0.17 16.55 24.14
CA ALA A 105 -0.33 16.56 25.52
C ALA A 105 -1.68 15.85 25.68
N HIS A 106 -2.51 15.84 24.64
CA HIS A 106 -3.78 15.12 24.64
C HIS A 106 -3.62 13.64 24.26
N ALA A 107 -2.73 13.32 23.31
CA ALA A 107 -2.52 11.97 22.84
C ALA A 107 -1.68 11.10 23.82
N ALA A 108 -0.74 11.70 24.54
CA ALA A 108 0.14 10.96 25.46
C ALA A 108 -0.63 10.22 26.57
N PRO A 109 -1.63 10.82 27.25
CA PRO A 109 -2.49 10.08 28.18
C PRO A 109 -3.20 8.87 27.56
N TRP A 110 -3.62 8.95 26.29
CA TRP A 110 -4.29 7.83 25.61
C TRP A 110 -3.34 6.66 25.40
N LEU A 111 -2.10 6.93 25.01
CA LEU A 111 -1.07 5.91 24.88
C LEU A 111 -0.73 5.29 26.24
N ARG A 112 -0.60 6.11 27.31
CA ARG A 112 -0.36 5.61 28.67
C ARG A 112 -1.48 4.71 29.18
N PHE A 113 -2.73 5.08 28.89
CA PHE A 113 -3.87 4.21 29.16
C PHE A 113 -3.75 2.90 28.38
N ALA A 114 -3.45 2.98 27.08
CA ALA A 114 -3.30 1.80 26.23
C ALA A 114 -2.21 0.84 26.73
N SER A 115 -1.05 1.34 27.14
CA SER A 115 0.03 0.49 27.68
C SER A 115 -0.36 -0.32 28.90
N GLY A 116 -1.29 0.18 29.72
CA GLY A 116 -1.70 -0.49 30.96
C GLY A 116 -2.77 -1.56 30.78
N CYS A 117 -3.51 -1.55 29.67
CA CYS A 117 -4.70 -2.40 29.51
C CYS A 117 -4.84 -3.08 28.16
N VAL A 118 -4.18 -2.62 27.09
CA VAL A 118 -4.34 -3.23 25.76
C VAL A 118 -3.42 -4.44 25.63
N ALA A 119 -4.01 -5.60 25.33
CA ALA A 119 -3.30 -6.88 25.14
C ALA A 119 -3.44 -7.44 23.72
N GLY A 120 -4.10 -6.71 22.82
CA GLY A 120 -4.27 -7.11 21.42
C GLY A 120 -3.84 -5.99 20.48
N GLU A 121 -4.79 -5.19 20.01
CA GLU A 121 -4.55 -4.23 18.93
C GLU A 121 -4.80 -2.79 19.36
N LEU A 122 -3.84 -1.91 19.08
CA LEU A 122 -3.92 -0.47 19.31
C LEU A 122 -3.86 0.28 17.98
N PHE A 123 -4.90 1.08 17.70
CA PHE A 123 -4.92 1.98 16.56
C PHE A 123 -5.10 3.42 17.03
N LEU A 124 -4.15 4.30 16.74
CA LEU A 124 -4.24 5.74 17.02
C LEU A 124 -4.10 6.53 15.74
N TRP A 125 -5.19 7.10 15.24
CA TRP A 125 -5.23 7.82 13.97
C TRP A 125 -5.59 9.27 14.22
N LEU A 126 -4.59 10.15 14.11
CA LEU A 126 -4.75 11.60 14.22
C LEU A 126 -5.01 12.20 12.82
N PRO A 127 -5.84 13.26 12.72
CA PRO A 127 -6.20 13.86 11.43
C PRO A 127 -5.00 14.54 10.78
N MET A 128 -4.91 14.48 9.44
CA MET A 128 -3.85 15.15 8.67
C MET A 128 -4.20 16.62 8.47
N ASP A 129 -3.25 17.53 8.67
CA ASP A 129 -3.47 18.93 8.31
C ASP A 129 -3.30 19.12 6.80
N ILE A 130 -4.22 19.88 6.21
CA ILE A 130 -4.12 20.33 4.82
C ILE A 130 -3.26 21.62 4.72
N LEU A 131 -3.04 22.33 5.83
CA LEU A 131 -2.33 23.62 5.87
C LEU A 131 -1.07 23.56 6.77
N PRO A 132 0.04 24.23 6.39
CA PRO A 132 1.32 24.21 7.11
C PRO A 132 1.33 25.19 8.29
N THR A 133 0.31 25.15 9.16
CA THR A 133 0.13 26.15 10.24
C THR A 133 0.97 25.89 11.48
N TRP A 134 1.64 24.73 11.58
CA TRP A 134 2.39 24.32 12.77
C TRP A 134 3.89 24.37 12.52
N ARG A 135 4.56 25.35 13.14
CA ARG A 135 6.02 25.52 13.06
C ARG A 135 6.79 24.77 14.16
N GLN A 136 6.10 24.26 15.18
CA GLN A 136 6.74 23.65 16.35
C GLN A 136 6.47 22.15 16.39
N GLU A 137 7.56 21.39 16.44
CA GLU A 137 7.53 19.95 16.68
C GLU A 137 7.06 19.66 18.12
N GLN A 138 6.25 18.62 18.27
CA GLN A 138 5.73 18.17 19.56
C GLN A 138 6.16 16.74 19.81
N ASP A 139 6.83 16.53 20.94
CA ASP A 139 7.26 15.19 21.35
C ASP A 139 6.08 14.37 21.88
N LEU A 140 5.96 13.14 21.40
CA LEU A 140 4.98 12.15 21.83
C LEU A 140 5.71 10.88 22.21
N ASP A 141 5.73 10.56 23.50
CA ASP A 141 6.36 9.34 24.00
C ASP A 141 5.46 8.13 23.78
N LEU A 142 6.02 7.07 23.21
CA LEU A 142 5.39 5.76 23.12
C LEU A 142 5.73 4.97 24.40
N PRO A 143 4.75 4.64 25.25
CA PRO A 143 4.99 3.87 26.46
C PRO A 143 5.26 2.39 26.14
N VAL A 144 5.85 1.71 27.12
CA VAL A 144 6.12 0.27 27.10
C VAL A 144 4.80 -0.50 26.97
N CYS A 145 4.64 -1.28 25.89
CA CYS A 145 3.43 -2.05 25.60
C CYS A 145 3.76 -3.55 25.50
N ALA A 146 4.17 -4.17 26.61
CA ALA A 146 4.67 -5.55 26.59
C ALA A 146 3.63 -6.59 26.15
N ALA A 147 2.34 -6.35 26.43
CA ALA A 147 1.24 -7.26 26.10
C ALA A 147 0.58 -7.00 24.74
N THR A 148 0.86 -5.86 24.10
CA THR A 148 0.20 -5.46 22.85
C THR A 148 0.80 -6.20 21.65
N ARG A 149 -0.06 -6.79 20.82
CA ARG A 149 0.34 -7.58 19.64
C ARG A 149 0.45 -6.76 18.36
N SER A 150 -0.38 -5.72 18.23
CA SER A 150 -0.38 -4.85 17.06
C SER A 150 -0.51 -3.40 17.47
N ILE A 151 0.41 -2.57 16.98
CA ILE A 151 0.39 -1.11 17.20
C ILE A 151 0.41 -0.44 15.84
N GLN A 152 -0.63 0.32 15.54
CA GLN A 152 -0.70 1.16 14.34
C GLN A 152 -1.00 2.61 14.72
N ILE A 153 -0.04 3.48 14.47
CA ILE A 153 -0.10 4.88 14.84
C ILE A 153 0.04 5.72 13.58
N ARG A 154 -0.95 6.55 13.29
CA ARG A 154 -0.87 7.61 12.28
C ARG A 154 -0.81 8.96 12.98
N LEU A 155 0.31 9.64 12.80
CA LEU A 155 0.61 10.92 13.42
C LEU A 155 0.49 12.07 12.42
N ARG A 156 0.51 13.30 12.94
CA ARG A 156 0.68 14.49 12.10
C ARG A 156 2.17 14.74 11.89
N ARG A 157 2.52 15.40 10.79
CA ARG A 157 3.92 15.65 10.40
C ARG A 157 4.73 16.48 11.39
N ASN A 158 4.09 17.17 12.34
CA ASN A 158 4.72 17.95 13.40
C ASN A 158 4.87 17.19 14.73
N PHE A 159 4.48 15.90 14.80
CA PHE A 159 4.68 15.08 15.99
C PHE A 159 5.98 14.30 15.84
N ARG A 160 6.83 14.38 16.87
CA ARG A 160 8.03 13.57 16.99
C ARG A 160 7.74 12.40 17.92
N LEU A 161 7.71 11.18 17.39
CA LEU A 161 7.45 9.98 18.19
C LEU A 161 8.75 9.53 18.86
N ARG A 162 8.72 9.35 20.17
CA ARG A 162 9.85 8.85 20.96
C ARG A 162 9.54 7.46 21.53
N PRO A 163 10.19 6.40 21.05
CA PRO A 163 10.08 5.07 21.62
C PRO A 163 10.80 4.97 22.98
N PRO A 164 10.48 3.96 23.80
CA PRO A 164 11.21 3.74 25.04
C PRO A 164 12.66 3.35 24.72
N LEU A 165 13.61 4.14 25.22
CA LEU A 165 15.05 3.95 24.99
C LEU A 165 15.70 2.87 25.87
N SER A 166 14.95 2.29 26.82
CA SER A 166 15.51 1.34 27.80
C SER A 166 14.45 0.37 28.30
N GLY A 167 14.78 -0.93 28.27
CA GLY A 167 13.95 -2.03 28.75
C GLY A 167 13.84 -3.17 27.73
N GLY A 168 14.63 -4.23 27.91
CA GLY A 168 14.51 -5.43 27.08
C GLY A 168 13.08 -5.98 27.13
N GLY A 169 12.48 -6.25 25.97
CA GLY A 169 11.10 -6.72 25.87
C GLY A 169 10.01 -5.68 26.10
N ALA A 170 10.29 -4.38 25.89
CA ALA A 170 9.27 -3.34 25.98
C ALA A 170 8.05 -3.60 25.08
N PHE A 171 8.25 -4.34 23.99
CA PHE A 171 7.23 -4.78 23.05
C PHE A 171 7.35 -6.29 22.78
N ALA A 172 7.52 -7.09 23.84
CA ALA A 172 7.78 -8.53 23.74
C ALA A 172 6.72 -9.31 22.92
N ALA A 173 5.44 -8.94 23.03
CA ALA A 173 4.35 -9.60 22.30
C ALA A 173 4.04 -8.98 20.92
N LEU A 174 4.75 -7.92 20.51
CA LEU A 174 4.43 -7.16 19.31
C LEU A 174 4.81 -7.93 18.05
N THR A 175 3.81 -8.25 17.24
CA THR A 175 3.98 -8.93 15.95
C THR A 175 3.80 -7.98 14.77
N CYS A 176 3.08 -6.86 14.96
CA CYS A 176 2.81 -5.89 13.90
C CYS A 176 3.02 -4.46 14.41
N LEU A 177 3.89 -3.70 13.74
CA LEU A 177 4.15 -2.29 14.02
C LEU A 177 3.96 -1.45 12.75
N GLY A 178 3.01 -0.52 12.81
CA GLY A 178 2.76 0.47 11.77
C GLY A 178 2.94 1.88 12.30
N ILE A 179 3.89 2.65 11.77
CA ILE A 179 4.03 4.07 12.09
C ILE A 179 3.89 4.84 10.79
N TYR A 180 2.87 5.70 10.74
CA TYR A 180 2.50 6.44 9.55
C TYR A 180 2.52 7.95 9.84
N ASP A 181 3.18 8.69 8.96
CA ASP A 181 3.49 10.10 9.10
C ASP A 181 4.24 10.43 10.41
N GLY A 182 4.50 11.72 10.64
CA GLY A 182 5.29 12.19 11.80
C GLY A 182 6.79 12.21 11.57
N VAL A 183 7.51 12.52 12.66
CA VAL A 183 8.96 12.64 12.74
C VAL A 183 9.50 11.63 13.73
N MET A 184 10.67 11.04 13.45
CA MET A 184 11.41 10.20 14.39
C MET A 184 12.89 10.53 14.36
N ASP A 185 13.59 10.23 15.45
CA ASP A 185 15.05 10.19 15.43
C ASP A 185 15.55 8.89 14.79
N GLY A 186 16.65 8.95 14.03
CA GLY A 186 17.21 7.77 13.38
C GLY A 186 17.74 6.73 14.37
N VAL A 187 18.34 7.17 15.48
CA VAL A 187 18.85 6.29 16.53
C VAL A 187 17.69 5.62 17.26
N GLU A 188 16.65 6.39 17.57
CA GLU A 188 15.42 5.90 18.19
C GLU A 188 14.71 4.87 17.31
N LEU A 189 14.65 5.12 15.99
CA LEU A 189 14.06 4.19 15.03
C LEU A 189 14.81 2.84 15.02
N GLY A 190 16.13 2.87 14.89
CA GLY A 190 16.97 1.66 14.91
C GLY A 190 16.81 0.88 16.22
N THR A 191 16.73 1.59 17.34
CA THR A 191 16.51 0.99 18.66
C THR A 191 15.13 0.32 18.73
N LEU A 192 14.07 0.99 18.26
CA LEU A 192 12.70 0.49 18.26
C LEU A 192 12.54 -0.83 17.49
N VAL A 193 13.19 -0.94 16.34
CA VAL A 193 13.07 -2.10 15.44
C VAL A 193 14.09 -3.20 15.75
N SER A 194 14.95 -3.01 16.76
CA SER A 194 15.91 -4.02 17.20
C SER A 194 15.22 -5.22 17.86
N SER A 195 15.79 -6.41 17.68
CA SER A 195 15.33 -7.66 18.32
C SER A 195 15.27 -7.60 19.85
N SER A 196 16.02 -6.69 20.48
CA SER A 196 16.00 -6.46 21.93
C SER A 196 14.68 -5.85 22.44
N LEU A 197 14.03 -4.98 21.65
CA LEU A 197 12.75 -4.35 22.01
C LEU A 197 11.56 -5.11 21.43
N CYS A 198 11.69 -5.60 20.20
CA CYS A 198 10.62 -6.26 19.46
C CYS A 198 11.05 -7.66 18.96
N PRO A 199 11.16 -8.67 19.85
CA PRO A 199 11.67 -10.01 19.50
C PRO A 199 10.72 -10.85 18.63
N CYS A 200 9.43 -10.51 18.60
CA CYS A 200 8.41 -11.28 17.85
C CYS A 200 7.86 -10.50 16.63
N LEU A 201 8.52 -9.43 16.21
CA LEU A 201 8.01 -8.56 15.16
C LEU A 201 8.04 -9.26 13.80
N GLU A 202 6.87 -9.50 13.22
CA GLU A 202 6.72 -10.14 11.92
C GLU A 202 6.44 -9.11 10.81
N ASP A 203 5.71 -8.04 11.14
CA ASP A 203 5.25 -7.02 10.20
C ASP A 203 5.68 -5.62 10.63
N LEU A 204 6.50 -4.96 9.80
CA LEU A 204 6.93 -3.58 10.03
C LEU A 204 6.52 -2.70 8.86
N SER A 205 5.75 -1.65 9.14
CA SER A 205 5.35 -0.63 8.17
C SER A 205 5.70 0.75 8.67
N LEU A 206 6.66 1.40 8.03
CA LEU A 206 7.16 2.73 8.37
C LEU A 206 6.90 3.69 7.21
N THR A 207 6.16 4.76 7.49
CA THR A 207 6.01 5.91 6.60
C THR A 207 6.34 7.16 7.42
N VAL A 208 7.60 7.49 7.66
CA VAL A 208 7.98 8.57 8.59
C VAL A 208 9.04 9.49 7.99
N ARG A 209 9.32 10.63 8.63
CA ARG A 209 10.46 11.49 8.29
C ARG A 209 11.49 11.46 9.40
N LEU A 210 12.75 11.25 9.06
CA LEU A 210 13.82 11.39 10.06
C LEU A 210 14.11 12.86 10.33
N ALA A 211 14.32 13.21 11.60
CA ALA A 211 14.64 14.57 12.03
C ALA A 211 15.93 15.11 11.38
N SER A 212 16.85 14.20 11.02
CA SER A 212 18.07 14.50 10.28
C SER A 212 18.38 13.35 9.31
N ASN A 213 19.28 13.60 8.36
CA ASN A 213 19.73 12.57 7.44
C ASN A 213 20.52 11.49 8.19
N PHE A 214 20.06 10.24 8.15
CA PHE A 214 20.61 9.16 8.98
C PHE A 214 20.67 7.83 8.22
N ASP A 215 21.59 6.96 8.65
CA ASP A 215 21.74 5.60 8.13
C ASP A 215 20.97 4.64 9.04
N VAL A 216 19.97 3.95 8.48
CA VAL A 216 19.07 3.10 9.25
C VAL A 216 19.49 1.65 9.13
N CYS A 217 19.71 0.99 10.27
CA CYS A 217 19.98 -0.43 10.34
C CYS A 217 18.80 -1.17 10.98
N ILE A 218 18.29 -2.20 10.30
CA ILE A 218 17.21 -3.06 10.76
C ILE A 218 17.74 -4.48 10.88
N CYS A 219 17.94 -4.96 12.11
CA CYS A 219 18.34 -6.33 12.39
C CYS A 219 17.21 -7.05 13.15
N SER A 220 16.54 -8.00 12.48
CA SER A 220 15.42 -8.73 13.07
C SER A 220 15.34 -10.16 12.57
N ASP A 221 15.35 -11.12 13.49
CA ASP A 221 15.29 -12.55 13.17
C ASP A 221 13.85 -13.06 12.89
N SER A 222 12.83 -12.27 13.23
CA SER A 222 11.41 -12.64 13.12
C SER A 222 10.67 -11.96 11.98
N LEU A 223 11.26 -10.94 11.35
CA LEU A 223 10.59 -10.06 10.40
C LEU A 223 10.30 -10.77 9.07
N LYS A 224 9.01 -10.84 8.70
CA LYS A 224 8.51 -11.47 7.47
C LYS A 224 8.11 -10.45 6.41
N ARG A 225 7.58 -9.30 6.80
CA ARG A 225 7.17 -8.23 5.88
C ARG A 225 7.70 -6.87 6.34
N LEU A 226 8.33 -6.14 5.42
CA LEU A 226 8.88 -4.81 5.67
C LEU A 226 8.39 -3.82 4.61
N SER A 227 7.64 -2.81 5.02
CA SER A 227 7.35 -1.62 4.21
C SER A 227 8.11 -0.43 4.79
N PHE A 228 9.17 0.01 4.13
CA PHE A 228 10.04 1.10 4.53
C PHE A 228 9.90 2.30 3.58
N ARG A 229 9.19 3.33 4.02
CA ARG A 229 9.01 4.62 3.35
C ARG A 229 9.47 5.74 4.28
N VAL A 230 10.78 5.89 4.44
CA VAL A 230 11.35 6.81 5.44
C VAL A 230 12.12 7.94 4.79
N GLU A 231 11.57 9.16 4.83
CA GLU A 231 12.22 10.37 4.32
C GLU A 231 13.49 10.69 5.12
N ASN A 232 14.49 11.27 4.45
CA ASN A 232 15.82 11.60 4.99
C ASN A 232 16.67 10.37 5.36
N THR A 233 16.38 9.19 4.80
CA THR A 233 17.29 8.04 4.91
C THR A 233 18.42 8.16 3.89
N ARG A 234 19.67 8.08 4.35
CA ARG A 234 20.84 8.05 3.45
C ARG A 234 21.09 6.63 2.96
N SER A 235 21.42 5.73 3.88
CA SER A 235 21.57 4.31 3.62
C SER A 235 20.65 3.47 4.50
N LEU A 236 20.12 2.37 3.94
CA LEU A 236 19.30 1.38 4.64
C LEU A 236 20.04 0.05 4.64
N VAL A 237 20.30 -0.51 5.82
CA VAL A 237 20.85 -1.86 5.97
C VAL A 237 19.78 -2.75 6.59
N VAL A 238 19.42 -3.85 5.93
CA VAL A 238 18.43 -4.82 6.41
C VAL A 238 19.10 -6.18 6.56
N ALA A 239 19.13 -6.70 7.78
CA ALA A 239 19.52 -8.07 8.08
C ALA A 239 18.30 -8.81 8.68
N ALA A 240 17.60 -9.56 7.83
CA ALA A 240 16.36 -10.23 8.19
C ALA A 240 16.25 -11.61 7.52
N PRO A 241 16.69 -12.70 8.18
CA PRO A 241 16.84 -14.02 7.56
C PRO A 241 15.52 -14.68 7.12
N VAL A 242 14.39 -14.26 7.69
CA VAL A 242 13.05 -14.82 7.39
C VAL A 242 12.15 -13.88 6.59
N LEU A 243 12.71 -12.78 6.07
CA LEU A 243 11.97 -11.78 5.31
C LEU A 243 11.49 -12.35 3.97
N LEU A 244 10.19 -12.20 3.71
CA LEU A 244 9.51 -12.69 2.50
C LEU A 244 9.14 -11.55 1.55
N GLU A 245 8.71 -10.41 2.11
CA GLU A 245 8.24 -9.26 1.35
C GLU A 245 8.94 -7.98 1.80
N ILE A 246 9.47 -7.20 0.87
CA ILE A 246 10.05 -5.89 1.15
C ILE A 246 9.52 -4.83 0.19
N CYS A 247 9.11 -3.68 0.72
CA CYS A 247 8.79 -2.48 -0.03
C CYS A 247 9.69 -1.35 0.47
N VAL A 248 10.58 -0.81 -0.37
CA VAL A 248 11.52 0.26 -0.02
C VAL A 248 11.26 1.51 -0.85
N SER A 249 11.28 2.66 -0.19
CA SER A 249 10.92 3.96 -0.73
C SER A 249 11.58 5.07 0.10
N LYS A 250 11.90 6.20 -0.54
CA LYS A 250 12.54 7.40 0.04
C LYS A 250 13.92 7.22 0.67
N THR A 251 14.71 6.24 0.22
CA THR A 251 16.13 6.10 0.59
C THR A 251 17.03 6.35 -0.64
N ARG A 252 18.35 6.49 -0.45
CA ARG A 252 19.32 6.61 -1.56
C ARG A 252 20.09 5.32 -1.78
N GLU A 253 20.52 4.69 -0.70
CA GLU A 253 21.26 3.44 -0.73
C GLU A 253 20.52 2.36 0.09
N ALA A 254 20.56 1.11 -0.37
CA ALA A 254 20.01 -0.03 0.37
C ALA A 254 20.89 -1.27 0.25
N HIS A 255 21.19 -1.92 1.38
CA HIS A 255 21.86 -3.21 1.46
C HIS A 255 20.94 -4.19 2.19
N ILE A 256 20.51 -5.24 1.50
CA ILE A 256 19.48 -6.17 1.99
C ILE A 256 20.05 -7.59 2.03
N ALA A 257 20.13 -8.16 3.23
CA ALA A 257 20.42 -9.57 3.48
C ALA A 257 19.13 -10.29 3.93
N ALA A 258 18.50 -11.00 2.98
CA ALA A 258 17.17 -11.61 3.14
C ALA A 258 17.03 -12.89 2.27
N PRO A 259 17.55 -14.05 2.71
CA PRO A 259 17.69 -15.25 1.88
C PRO A 259 16.36 -15.86 1.42
N LYS A 260 15.25 -15.55 2.09
CA LYS A 260 13.92 -16.08 1.76
C LYS A 260 13.03 -15.07 1.01
N LEU A 261 13.61 -13.98 0.52
CA LEU A 261 12.87 -12.90 -0.12
C LEU A 261 12.19 -13.37 -1.41
N ALA A 262 10.90 -13.09 -1.55
CA ALA A 262 10.07 -13.54 -2.67
C ALA A 262 9.35 -12.39 -3.38
N ASP A 263 8.95 -11.33 -2.66
CA ASP A 263 8.35 -10.10 -3.20
C ASP A 263 9.21 -8.89 -2.84
N VAL A 264 9.59 -8.11 -3.85
CA VAL A 264 10.45 -6.93 -3.71
C VAL A 264 9.81 -5.77 -4.43
N GLU A 265 9.59 -4.66 -3.75
CA GLU A 265 9.02 -3.44 -4.31
C GLU A 265 9.90 -2.22 -4.02
N LEU A 266 10.40 -1.58 -5.07
CA LEU A 266 11.31 -0.44 -5.02
C LEU A 266 10.68 0.75 -5.77
N ILE A 267 10.11 1.71 -5.03
CA ILE A 267 9.18 2.72 -5.58
C ILE A 267 9.81 4.11 -5.78
N ASP A 268 10.88 4.48 -5.09
CA ASP A 268 11.52 5.79 -5.28
C ASP A 268 12.90 5.65 -5.89
N ASP A 269 13.38 6.70 -6.57
CA ASP A 269 14.72 6.69 -7.17
C ASP A 269 15.78 6.46 -6.07
N MET A 270 16.54 5.38 -6.20
CA MET A 270 17.69 5.02 -5.36
C MET A 270 18.96 5.15 -6.21
N ASP A 271 20.03 5.61 -5.59
CA ASP A 271 21.35 5.68 -6.21
C ASP A 271 21.99 4.29 -6.28
N HIS A 272 21.84 3.48 -5.23
CA HIS A 272 22.44 2.16 -5.12
C HIS A 272 21.56 1.17 -4.35
N CYS A 273 21.50 -0.09 -4.78
CA CYS A 273 20.78 -1.14 -4.07
C CYS A 273 21.49 -2.48 -4.27
N GLU A 274 21.96 -3.06 -3.17
CA GLU A 274 22.60 -4.38 -3.12
C GLU A 274 21.74 -5.35 -2.33
N ILE A 275 21.57 -6.54 -2.90
CA ILE A 275 20.89 -7.65 -2.25
C ILE A 275 21.90 -8.81 -2.25
N ASP A 276 22.46 -9.11 -1.08
CA ASP A 276 23.65 -9.97 -0.93
C ASP A 276 23.31 -11.45 -0.79
N GLU A 277 22.18 -11.73 -0.13
CA GLU A 277 21.70 -13.08 0.14
C GLU A 277 20.20 -13.08 -0.15
N ALA A 278 19.76 -13.00 -1.40
CA ALA A 278 18.36 -13.31 -1.74
C ALA A 278 18.31 -14.61 -2.52
N GLY A 279 17.25 -15.40 -2.30
CA GLY A 279 17.04 -16.62 -3.06
C GLY A 279 17.06 -16.33 -4.56
N CYS A 280 17.65 -17.23 -5.35
CA CYS A 280 17.80 -17.11 -6.81
C CYS A 280 16.47 -16.99 -7.60
N HIS A 281 15.33 -17.11 -6.91
CA HIS A 281 13.98 -17.14 -7.48
C HIS A 281 13.09 -16.08 -6.84
N LEU A 282 12.82 -14.98 -7.56
CA LEU A 282 11.85 -13.97 -7.14
C LEU A 282 10.47 -14.28 -7.74
N GLN A 283 9.44 -14.22 -6.90
CA GLN A 283 8.06 -14.32 -7.37
C GLN A 283 7.61 -12.99 -7.99
N ARG A 284 7.95 -11.88 -7.35
CA ARG A 284 7.51 -10.56 -7.78
C ARG A 284 8.57 -9.50 -7.51
N LEU A 285 8.83 -8.68 -8.52
CA LEU A 285 9.75 -7.55 -8.43
C LEU A 285 9.03 -6.32 -8.99
N VAL A 286 8.74 -5.34 -8.15
CA VAL A 286 8.26 -4.02 -8.55
C VAL A 286 9.45 -3.06 -8.52
N VAL A 287 9.73 -2.40 -9.64
CA VAL A 287 10.81 -1.43 -9.75
C VAL A 287 10.33 -0.20 -10.52
N ASN A 288 10.86 0.95 -10.15
CA ASN A 288 10.91 2.09 -11.05
C ASN A 288 12.17 1.98 -11.92
N LEU A 289 12.20 2.53 -13.13
CA LEU A 289 13.34 2.45 -14.04
C LEU A 289 13.92 3.86 -14.26
N ARG A 290 14.54 4.41 -13.21
CA ARG A 290 15.60 5.45 -13.29
C ARG A 290 16.99 4.95 -12.89
N PHE A 291 17.09 3.69 -12.49
CA PHE A 291 18.23 3.10 -11.80
C PHE A 291 19.17 2.41 -12.80
N PRO A 292 20.45 2.25 -12.47
CA PRO A 292 21.29 1.23 -13.08
C PRO A 292 20.80 -0.16 -12.64
N LEU A 293 19.79 -0.71 -13.32
CA LEU A 293 19.15 -1.97 -12.94
C LEU A 293 20.06 -3.18 -13.09
N ALA A 294 21.20 -3.02 -13.77
CA ALA A 294 22.20 -4.06 -13.93
C ALA A 294 22.56 -4.74 -12.60
N GLY A 295 22.73 -3.99 -11.49
CA GLY A 295 23.14 -4.57 -10.21
C GLY A 295 22.11 -5.49 -9.58
N ILE A 296 20.83 -5.13 -9.66
CA ILE A 296 19.71 -5.89 -9.07
C ILE A 296 19.33 -7.06 -9.99
N LEU A 297 19.17 -6.79 -11.30
CA LEU A 297 18.75 -7.79 -12.28
C LEU A 297 19.81 -8.87 -12.54
N GLN A 298 21.10 -8.57 -12.37
CA GLN A 298 22.17 -9.58 -12.49
C GLN A 298 22.16 -10.63 -11.39
N ARG A 299 21.47 -10.38 -10.27
CA ARG A 299 21.49 -11.26 -9.08
C ARG A 299 20.35 -12.29 -9.08
N PHE A 300 19.29 -12.06 -9.84
CA PHE A 300 18.15 -12.96 -9.89
C PHE A 300 18.18 -13.78 -11.17
N ASP A 301 18.28 -15.11 -11.04
CA ASP A 301 18.33 -16.02 -12.19
C ASP A 301 16.97 -16.13 -12.89
N THR A 302 15.88 -16.00 -12.14
CA THR A 302 14.50 -16.08 -12.66
C THR A 302 13.56 -15.17 -11.88
N ILE A 303 12.78 -14.35 -12.59
CA ILE A 303 11.75 -13.48 -12.02
C ILE A 303 10.40 -13.92 -12.58
N LYS A 304 9.48 -14.38 -11.75
CA LYS A 304 8.15 -14.79 -12.25
C LYS A 304 7.33 -13.59 -12.73
N GLU A 305 7.26 -12.52 -11.94
CA GLU A 305 6.55 -11.30 -12.31
C GLU A 305 7.42 -10.06 -12.08
N LEU A 306 7.70 -9.31 -13.14
CA LEU A 306 8.36 -8.02 -13.09
C LEU A 306 7.33 -6.91 -13.35
N ILE A 307 7.21 -5.98 -12.41
CA ILE A 307 6.37 -4.80 -12.52
C ILE A 307 7.26 -3.57 -12.59
N ILE A 308 7.22 -2.91 -13.74
CA ILE A 308 7.79 -1.59 -13.96
C ILE A 308 6.69 -0.57 -13.63
N ASP A 309 6.72 -0.01 -12.42
CA ASP A 309 5.71 0.96 -11.99
C ASP A 309 5.88 2.31 -12.72
N ARG A 310 7.12 2.79 -12.83
CA ARG A 310 7.48 4.03 -13.53
C ARG A 310 8.75 3.87 -14.35
N LEU A 311 8.64 3.92 -15.68
CA LEU A 311 9.79 3.95 -16.59
C LEU A 311 10.14 5.39 -16.98
N VAL A 312 11.37 5.83 -16.64
CA VAL A 312 11.90 7.14 -17.04
C VAL A 312 13.28 6.98 -17.66
N ILE A 313 13.36 7.08 -18.97
CA ILE A 313 14.64 7.05 -19.69
C ILE A 313 15.20 8.47 -19.76
N GLN A 314 16.45 8.66 -19.32
CA GLN A 314 17.15 9.95 -19.44
C GLN A 314 17.21 10.39 -20.91
N SER A 315 17.16 11.70 -21.15
CA SER A 315 17.22 12.25 -22.51
C SER A 315 18.57 12.01 -23.18
N GLY A 316 18.53 11.77 -24.50
CA GLY A 316 19.73 11.61 -25.32
C GLY A 316 20.20 10.16 -25.47
N THR A 317 21.21 9.97 -26.32
CA THR A 317 21.72 8.65 -26.74
C THR A 317 22.39 7.87 -25.62
N GLU A 318 23.06 8.54 -24.69
CA GLU A 318 23.74 7.92 -23.56
C GLU A 318 22.74 7.27 -22.58
N GLY A 319 21.67 7.99 -22.22
CA GLY A 319 20.60 7.47 -21.36
C GLY A 319 19.91 6.23 -21.95
N TYR A 320 19.69 6.24 -23.27
CA TYR A 320 19.13 5.08 -23.98
C TYR A 320 20.09 3.87 -23.97
N ASN A 321 21.39 4.10 -24.17
CA ASN A 321 22.39 3.03 -24.16
C ASN A 321 22.59 2.41 -22.77
N THR A 322 22.50 3.21 -21.70
CA THR A 322 22.53 2.70 -20.32
C THR A 322 21.33 1.80 -20.05
N PHE A 323 20.13 2.26 -20.42
CA PHE A 323 18.92 1.44 -20.38
C PHE A 323 19.08 0.11 -21.14
N LEU A 324 19.65 0.14 -22.34
CA LEU A 324 19.90 -1.09 -23.10
C LEU A 324 20.91 -2.04 -22.43
N LYS A 325 21.91 -1.53 -21.72
CA LYS A 325 22.90 -2.34 -21.00
C LYS A 325 22.28 -3.00 -19.78
N ASP A 326 21.48 -2.26 -19.02
CA ASP A 326 20.87 -2.72 -17.78
C ASP A 326 19.87 -3.86 -18.01
N LEU A 327 19.18 -3.84 -19.15
CA LEU A 327 18.18 -4.85 -19.47
C LEU A 327 18.75 -6.13 -20.12
N ARG A 328 20.04 -6.22 -20.48
CA ARG A 328 20.56 -7.35 -21.31
C ARG A 328 20.34 -8.76 -20.75
N ARG A 329 20.03 -8.91 -19.46
CA ARG A 329 19.88 -10.20 -18.77
C ARG A 329 18.50 -10.38 -18.14
N LEU A 330 17.53 -9.56 -18.53
CA LEU A 330 16.18 -9.66 -18.00
C LEU A 330 15.46 -10.88 -18.57
N ASP A 331 15.16 -11.84 -17.71
CA ASP A 331 14.27 -12.95 -18.05
C ASP A 331 13.14 -13.02 -17.03
N CYS A 332 11.90 -13.00 -17.54
CA CYS A 332 10.72 -13.05 -16.70
C CYS A 332 9.53 -13.70 -17.41
N GLU A 333 8.63 -14.33 -16.63
CA GLU A 333 7.41 -14.95 -17.18
C GLU A 333 6.29 -13.91 -17.40
N SER A 334 6.17 -12.91 -16.53
CA SER A 334 5.18 -11.85 -16.60
C SER A 334 5.84 -10.49 -16.49
N LEU A 335 5.58 -9.59 -17.43
CA LEU A 335 6.09 -8.22 -17.44
C LEU A 335 4.93 -7.23 -17.44
N VAL A 336 4.87 -6.37 -16.43
CA VAL A 336 3.83 -5.35 -16.25
C VAL A 336 4.47 -3.97 -16.33
N THR A 337 3.93 -3.09 -17.16
CA THR A 337 4.35 -1.68 -17.25
C THR A 337 3.16 -0.78 -16.90
N GLN A 338 3.24 -0.05 -15.78
CA GLN A 338 2.08 0.71 -15.24
C GLN A 338 2.09 2.20 -15.63
N SER A 339 3.26 2.82 -15.73
CA SER A 339 3.40 4.21 -16.13
C SER A 339 4.71 4.44 -16.87
N MET A 340 4.65 5.12 -18.01
CA MET A 340 5.82 5.47 -18.81
C MET A 340 5.90 6.99 -18.98
N TRP A 341 7.04 7.55 -18.59
CA TRP A 341 7.37 8.96 -18.73
C TRP A 341 8.71 9.06 -19.45
N THR A 342 8.68 9.10 -20.77
CA THR A 342 9.93 9.11 -21.55
C THR A 342 9.90 10.23 -22.59
N CYS A 343 11.06 10.81 -22.88
CA CYS A 343 11.29 11.69 -24.03
C CYS A 343 11.63 10.90 -25.31
N HIS A 344 11.47 9.59 -25.26
CA HIS A 344 11.82 8.63 -26.31
C HIS A 344 10.55 8.02 -26.91
N GLY A 345 10.64 7.44 -28.11
CA GLY A 345 9.50 6.81 -28.76
C GLY A 345 8.94 5.65 -27.93
N PHE A 346 7.64 5.65 -27.65
CA PHE A 346 6.96 4.62 -26.85
C PHE A 346 7.07 3.22 -27.49
N ALA A 347 6.73 3.09 -28.79
CA ALA A 347 6.77 1.83 -29.53
C ALA A 347 8.16 1.16 -29.54
N PRO A 348 9.26 1.85 -29.89
CA PRO A 348 10.59 1.23 -29.89
C PRO A 348 11.05 0.72 -28.51
N ILE A 349 10.61 1.37 -27.42
CA ILE A 349 10.89 0.88 -26.06
C ILE A 349 10.13 -0.42 -25.79
N MET A 350 8.84 -0.49 -26.12
CA MET A 350 8.03 -1.70 -25.91
C MET A 350 8.54 -2.88 -26.72
N LEU A 351 8.85 -2.68 -28.00
CA LEU A 351 9.46 -3.72 -28.83
C LEU A 351 10.80 -4.18 -28.26
N ARG A 352 11.59 -3.25 -27.69
CA ARG A 352 12.86 -3.61 -27.07
C ARG A 352 12.70 -4.45 -25.79
N LEU A 353 11.71 -4.14 -24.95
CA LEU A 353 11.41 -4.96 -23.76
C LEU A 353 11.00 -6.38 -24.17
N LEU A 354 10.13 -6.51 -25.18
CA LEU A 354 9.70 -7.81 -25.71
C LEU A 354 10.87 -8.63 -26.28
N ARG A 355 11.80 -7.98 -26.99
CA ARG A 355 13.00 -8.63 -27.54
C ARG A 355 13.99 -9.16 -26.50
N ILE A 356 13.92 -8.64 -25.28
CA ILE A 356 14.87 -8.97 -24.22
C ILE A 356 14.37 -10.16 -23.39
N CYS A 357 13.05 -10.27 -23.21
CA CYS A 357 12.44 -11.28 -22.35
C CYS A 357 12.09 -12.54 -23.16
N ASN A 358 12.95 -13.56 -23.16
CA ASN A 358 12.76 -14.78 -23.95
C ASN A 358 11.69 -15.72 -23.35
N GLY A 359 11.52 -15.74 -22.02
CA GLY A 359 10.53 -16.56 -21.30
C GLY A 359 9.16 -15.91 -21.10
N LEU A 360 8.87 -14.78 -21.74
CA LEU A 360 7.69 -13.97 -21.45
C LEU A 360 6.39 -14.67 -21.88
N ARG A 361 5.53 -14.97 -20.92
CA ARG A 361 4.19 -15.58 -21.11
C ARG A 361 3.06 -14.56 -21.03
N LYS A 362 3.18 -13.55 -20.17
CA LYS A 362 2.18 -12.49 -20.02
C LYS A 362 2.81 -11.11 -20.10
N PHE A 363 2.27 -10.24 -20.96
CA PHE A 363 2.71 -8.85 -21.08
C PHE A 363 1.58 -7.88 -20.77
N VAL A 364 1.74 -7.02 -19.77
CA VAL A 364 0.76 -6.01 -19.39
C VAL A 364 1.32 -4.62 -19.68
N VAL A 365 0.63 -3.84 -20.51
CA VAL A 365 1.05 -2.51 -20.93
C VAL A 365 0.03 -1.44 -20.59
N ALA A 366 0.44 -0.40 -19.88
CA ALA A 366 -0.37 0.78 -19.63
C ALA A 366 -0.08 1.88 -20.65
N LEU A 367 -1.09 2.25 -21.43
CA LEU A 367 -1.04 3.32 -22.44
C LEU A 367 -1.39 4.70 -21.86
N SER A 368 -1.67 4.78 -20.56
CA SER A 368 -2.01 6.02 -19.87
C SER A 368 -0.74 6.78 -19.44
N GLY A 369 -0.20 7.62 -20.32
CA GLY A 369 0.84 8.60 -20.02
C GLY A 369 0.47 9.98 -20.57
N ARG A 370 0.86 11.06 -19.89
CA ARG A 370 0.95 12.37 -20.55
C ARG A 370 2.21 12.33 -21.39
N GLU A 371 2.10 12.37 -22.71
CA GLU A 371 3.23 12.70 -23.56
C GLU A 371 3.78 14.05 -23.12
N GLY A 372 4.90 14.03 -22.41
CA GLY A 372 5.71 15.23 -22.28
C GLY A 372 6.19 15.57 -23.68
N SER A 373 5.90 16.78 -24.15
CA SER A 373 6.36 17.36 -25.41
C SER A 373 7.89 17.54 -25.45
N PHE A 374 8.65 16.45 -25.34
CA PHE A 374 10.10 16.45 -25.42
C PHE A 374 10.48 15.39 -26.47
N GLY A 375 10.69 15.82 -27.71
CA GLY A 375 11.22 14.94 -28.75
C GLY A 375 12.66 14.54 -28.44
N CYS A 376 13.01 13.26 -28.61
CA CYS A 376 14.42 12.84 -28.57
C CYS A 376 15.20 13.53 -29.72
N ALA A 377 16.49 13.76 -29.52
CA ALA A 377 17.37 14.23 -30.60
C ALA A 377 17.31 13.26 -31.79
N SER A 378 17.51 13.75 -33.01
CA SER A 378 17.47 12.93 -34.24
C SER A 378 18.42 11.73 -34.23
N ASP A 379 19.52 11.84 -33.49
CA ASP A 379 20.62 10.86 -33.46
C ASP A 379 20.44 9.79 -32.37
N CYS A 380 19.26 9.78 -31.75
CA CYS A 380 18.87 8.90 -30.67
C CYS A 380 18.41 7.54 -31.23
N PRO A 381 18.90 6.38 -30.75
CA PRO A 381 18.50 5.09 -31.34
C PRO A 381 17.00 4.79 -31.27
N CYS A 382 16.24 5.47 -30.41
CA CYS A 382 14.78 5.36 -30.36
C CYS A 382 14.07 5.98 -31.58
N THR A 383 14.73 6.83 -32.36
CA THR A 383 14.21 7.42 -33.60
C THR A 383 14.61 6.62 -34.84
N TRP A 384 15.53 5.66 -34.69
CA TRP A 384 16.01 4.86 -35.81
C TRP A 384 14.89 3.92 -36.31
N PRO A 385 14.66 3.84 -37.63
CA PRO A 385 13.63 2.96 -38.19
C PRO A 385 13.77 1.50 -37.74
N GLU A 386 15.01 1.01 -37.57
CA GLU A 386 15.37 -0.34 -37.14
C GLU A 386 14.84 -0.68 -35.73
N SER A 387 14.75 0.30 -34.84
CA SER A 387 14.22 0.13 -33.49
C SER A 387 12.70 -0.09 -33.48
N CYS A 388 12.02 0.37 -34.54
CA CYS A 388 10.59 0.19 -34.77
C CYS A 388 10.27 -0.97 -35.74
N ARG A 389 11.29 -1.62 -36.32
CA ARG A 389 11.06 -2.80 -37.16
C ARG A 389 10.74 -4.00 -36.27
N ASN A 390 9.78 -4.81 -36.70
CA ASN A 390 9.46 -6.09 -36.05
C ASN A 390 10.39 -7.23 -36.49
N ASP A 391 11.58 -6.94 -37.03
CA ASP A 391 12.51 -7.86 -37.70
C ASP A 391 12.51 -9.27 -37.08
N ASN A 392 11.65 -10.15 -37.60
CA ASN A 392 11.51 -11.60 -37.44
C ASN A 392 11.94 -12.25 -36.11
N PHE A 393 11.86 -11.55 -34.98
CA PHE A 393 12.05 -12.18 -33.68
C PHE A 393 10.72 -12.81 -33.27
N VAL A 394 10.77 -14.07 -32.85
CA VAL A 394 9.59 -14.84 -32.50
C VAL A 394 9.41 -14.77 -30.99
N LEU A 395 8.21 -14.43 -30.55
CA LEU A 395 7.80 -14.45 -29.15
C LEU A 395 7.24 -15.85 -28.85
N ASP A 396 8.14 -16.83 -28.81
CA ASP A 396 7.82 -18.27 -28.74
C ASP A 396 7.03 -18.67 -27.49
N SER A 397 7.05 -17.85 -26.43
CA SER A 397 6.44 -18.15 -25.14
C SER A 397 5.22 -17.29 -24.80
N LEU A 398 4.91 -16.25 -25.59
CA LEU A 398 3.91 -15.24 -25.22
C LEU A 398 2.49 -15.77 -25.41
N GLU A 399 1.72 -15.84 -24.33
CA GLU A 399 0.36 -16.39 -24.31
C GLU A 399 -0.72 -15.31 -24.12
N GLU A 400 -0.41 -14.23 -23.39
CA GLU A 400 -1.38 -13.19 -23.03
C GLU A 400 -0.80 -11.78 -23.13
N ILE A 401 -1.57 -10.85 -23.72
CA ILE A 401 -1.29 -9.41 -23.71
C ILE A 401 -2.46 -8.67 -23.03
N GLU A 402 -2.18 -7.89 -22.00
CA GLU A 402 -3.16 -7.04 -21.32
C GLU A 402 -2.84 -5.56 -21.55
N ILE A 403 -3.80 -4.79 -22.05
CA ILE A 403 -3.65 -3.37 -22.41
C ILE A 403 -4.53 -2.54 -21.49
N ASN A 404 -3.90 -1.66 -20.72
CA ASN A 404 -4.55 -0.80 -19.74
C ASN A 404 -4.60 0.66 -20.23
N GLY A 405 -5.75 1.32 -20.06
CA GLY A 405 -5.86 2.77 -20.31
C GLY A 405 -5.81 3.17 -21.79
N PHE A 406 -6.31 2.29 -22.68
CA PHE A 406 -6.53 2.61 -24.08
C PHE A 406 -7.64 3.65 -24.24
N THR A 407 -7.41 4.62 -25.14
CA THR A 407 -8.31 5.77 -25.41
C THR A 407 -8.65 5.93 -26.88
N GLY A 408 -8.20 5.00 -27.75
CA GLY A 408 -8.52 5.05 -29.19
C GLY A 408 -7.72 6.04 -30.03
N LYS A 409 -6.80 6.82 -29.44
CA LYS A 409 -5.99 7.81 -30.16
C LYS A 409 -5.04 7.17 -31.18
N ASP A 410 -4.78 7.88 -32.29
CA ASP A 410 -4.00 7.35 -33.41
C ASP A 410 -2.60 6.87 -33.01
N HIS A 411 -1.88 7.62 -32.16
CA HIS A 411 -0.56 7.19 -31.66
C HIS A 411 -0.62 5.90 -30.83
N GLN A 412 -1.69 5.68 -30.05
CA GLN A 412 -1.89 4.44 -29.31
C GLN A 412 -2.19 3.28 -30.26
N LEU A 413 -2.99 3.52 -31.30
CA LEU A 413 -3.29 2.54 -32.34
C LEU A 413 -2.04 2.14 -33.13
N GLU A 414 -1.19 3.09 -33.51
CA GLU A 414 0.09 2.81 -34.18
C GLU A 414 1.01 1.94 -33.32
N CYS A 415 1.15 2.27 -32.03
CA CYS A 415 1.93 1.48 -31.10
C CYS A 415 1.37 0.06 -30.93
N LEU A 416 0.05 -0.08 -30.78
CA LEU A 416 -0.61 -1.38 -30.67
C LEU A 416 -0.46 -2.21 -31.94
N ASN A 417 -0.54 -1.58 -33.12
CA ASN A 417 -0.33 -2.26 -34.39
C ASN A 417 1.08 -2.84 -34.50
N LEU A 418 2.09 -2.12 -34.01
CA LEU A 418 3.46 -2.63 -33.96
C LEU A 418 3.59 -3.80 -32.98
N LEU A 419 2.98 -3.70 -31.80
CA LEU A 419 3.04 -4.76 -30.78
C LEU A 419 2.32 -6.04 -31.23
N LEU A 420 1.10 -5.91 -31.74
CA LEU A 420 0.29 -7.04 -32.21
C LEU A 420 0.78 -7.59 -33.56
N GLY A 421 1.57 -6.83 -34.31
CA GLY A 421 2.26 -7.30 -35.51
C GLY A 421 3.53 -8.10 -35.26
N CYS A 422 3.88 -8.37 -34.00
CA CYS A 422 5.00 -9.27 -33.66
C CYS A 422 4.60 -10.73 -33.89
N ASN A 423 5.55 -11.57 -34.31
CA ASN A 423 5.29 -12.99 -34.51
C ASN A 423 5.23 -13.71 -33.15
N ALA A 424 4.02 -13.96 -32.64
CA ALA A 424 3.76 -14.62 -31.36
C ALA A 424 2.88 -15.87 -31.58
N PRO A 425 3.46 -17.04 -31.90
CA PRO A 425 2.71 -18.22 -32.32
C PRO A 425 1.85 -18.86 -31.21
N LEU A 426 2.17 -18.60 -29.94
CA LEU A 426 1.42 -19.13 -28.79
C LEU A 426 0.44 -18.13 -28.18
N LEU A 427 0.23 -16.97 -28.81
CA LEU A 427 -0.64 -15.92 -28.28
C LEU A 427 -2.09 -16.41 -28.31
N LYS A 428 -2.70 -16.57 -27.14
CA LYS A 428 -4.07 -17.07 -26.98
C LYS A 428 -5.06 -15.93 -26.72
N LYS A 429 -4.63 -14.89 -26.00
CA LYS A 429 -5.55 -13.89 -25.46
C LYS A 429 -4.98 -12.48 -25.47
N VAL A 430 -5.82 -11.52 -25.87
CA VAL A 430 -5.57 -10.09 -25.78
C VAL A 430 -6.71 -9.44 -24.98
N VAL A 431 -6.38 -8.78 -23.87
CA VAL A 431 -7.34 -8.19 -22.93
C VAL A 431 -7.17 -6.68 -22.90
N PHE A 432 -8.25 -5.93 -23.07
CA PHE A 432 -8.26 -4.48 -22.87
C PHE A 432 -8.95 -4.15 -21.54
N ARG A 433 -8.24 -3.51 -20.59
CA ARG A 433 -8.90 -2.90 -19.42
C ARG A 433 -9.11 -1.41 -19.65
N LEU A 434 -10.38 -1.06 -19.82
CA LEU A 434 -10.82 0.27 -20.19
C LEU A 434 -11.39 1.02 -18.97
N SER A 435 -11.35 2.34 -19.05
CA SER A 435 -12.05 3.20 -18.10
C SER A 435 -13.56 3.13 -18.37
N CYS A 436 -14.39 3.47 -17.38
CA CYS A 436 -15.85 3.50 -17.59
C CYS A 436 -16.30 4.61 -18.56
N ILE A 437 -15.49 5.66 -18.73
CA ILE A 437 -15.81 6.81 -19.58
C ILE A 437 -15.57 6.45 -21.04
N ASP A 438 -14.48 5.73 -21.31
CA ASP A 438 -14.01 5.45 -22.68
C ASP A 438 -14.49 4.08 -23.19
N PHE A 439 -15.25 3.32 -22.38
CA PHE A 439 -15.55 1.91 -22.63
C PHE A 439 -16.22 1.67 -23.99
N LEU A 440 -17.36 2.30 -24.27
CA LEU A 440 -18.14 2.08 -25.49
C LEU A 440 -17.37 2.47 -26.76
N GLU A 441 -16.84 3.70 -26.79
CA GLU A 441 -16.08 4.22 -27.94
C GLU A 441 -14.82 3.39 -28.21
N CYS A 442 -14.09 3.01 -27.16
CA CYS A 442 -12.90 2.17 -27.32
C CYS A 442 -13.26 0.74 -27.76
N THR A 443 -14.37 0.17 -27.28
CA THR A 443 -14.78 -1.18 -27.73
C THR A 443 -15.09 -1.23 -29.21
N ASP A 444 -15.71 -0.19 -29.78
CA ASP A 444 -15.99 -0.11 -31.22
C ASP A 444 -14.68 0.03 -32.02
N ILE A 445 -13.75 0.88 -31.56
CA ILE A 445 -12.43 1.03 -32.18
C ILE A 445 -11.65 -0.29 -32.14
N ILE A 446 -11.69 -1.03 -31.04
CA ILE A 446 -11.05 -2.34 -30.91
C ILE A 446 -11.64 -3.33 -31.92
N ARG A 447 -12.98 -3.37 -32.04
CA ARG A 447 -13.68 -4.24 -32.99
C ARG A 447 -13.33 -3.91 -34.44
N GLU A 448 -13.36 -2.62 -34.82
CA GLU A 448 -13.15 -2.21 -36.21
C GLU A 448 -11.68 -2.22 -36.64
N LYS A 449 -10.78 -1.68 -35.81
CA LYS A 449 -9.39 -1.40 -36.22
C LYS A 449 -8.38 -2.47 -35.78
N ILE A 450 -8.68 -3.22 -34.72
CA ILE A 450 -7.72 -4.17 -34.11
C ILE A 450 -8.09 -5.62 -34.42
N ARG A 451 -9.38 -6.00 -34.33
CA ARG A 451 -9.82 -7.39 -34.56
C ARG A 451 -9.40 -7.93 -35.92
N GLY A 452 -9.54 -7.15 -36.99
CA GLY A 452 -9.19 -7.56 -38.35
C GLY A 452 -7.69 -7.85 -38.57
N LYS A 453 -6.83 -7.56 -37.59
CA LYS A 453 -5.38 -7.79 -37.66
C LYS A 453 -4.91 -8.98 -36.81
N LEU A 454 -5.77 -9.50 -35.94
CA LEU A 454 -5.47 -10.66 -35.11
C LEU A 454 -5.98 -11.93 -35.79
N PRO A 455 -5.23 -13.04 -35.73
CA PRO A 455 -5.75 -14.36 -36.05
C PRO A 455 -7.06 -14.66 -35.32
N LEU A 456 -8.00 -15.34 -35.99
CA LEU A 456 -9.37 -15.58 -35.50
C LEU A 456 -9.43 -16.42 -34.20
N ASP A 457 -8.41 -17.25 -34.00
CA ASP A 457 -8.18 -18.13 -32.87
C ASP A 457 -7.72 -17.40 -31.59
N ILE A 458 -7.34 -16.12 -31.69
CA ILE A 458 -6.98 -15.30 -30.54
C ILE A 458 -8.24 -14.72 -29.89
N GLU A 459 -8.42 -14.99 -28.59
CA GLU A 459 -9.47 -14.42 -27.77
C GLU A 459 -9.21 -12.92 -27.54
N LEU A 460 -10.16 -12.07 -27.95
CA LEU A 460 -10.09 -10.63 -27.74
C LEU A 460 -11.21 -10.21 -26.78
N SER A 461 -10.85 -9.62 -25.64
CA SER A 461 -11.82 -9.22 -24.60
C SER A 461 -11.59 -7.78 -24.14
N ALA A 462 -12.66 -7.10 -23.73
CA ALA A 462 -12.61 -5.76 -23.14
C ALA A 462 -13.41 -5.71 -21.82
N CYS A 463 -12.76 -5.29 -20.73
CA CYS A 463 -13.31 -5.27 -19.37
C CYS A 463 -13.06 -3.93 -18.66
N LEU A 464 -13.82 -3.64 -17.61
CA LEU A 464 -13.65 -2.42 -16.81
C LEU A 464 -12.46 -2.54 -15.82
N LYS A 465 -11.70 -1.44 -15.65
CA LYS A 465 -10.46 -1.36 -14.83
C LYS A 465 -10.66 -1.66 -13.33
N HIS A 466 -11.88 -1.66 -12.81
CA HIS A 466 -12.16 -1.86 -11.37
C HIS A 466 -13.42 -2.71 -11.10
N ARG A 467 -13.27 -4.04 -11.00
CA ARG A 467 -14.05 -4.91 -10.09
C ARG A 467 -13.56 -6.36 -10.17
N LYS A 468 -13.48 -7.03 -9.01
CA LYS A 468 -13.53 -8.51 -8.96
C LYS A 468 -14.90 -8.93 -9.52
N PRO A 469 -14.99 -10.05 -10.26
CA PRO A 469 -16.17 -10.42 -11.02
C PRO A 469 -17.34 -10.66 -10.06
N PHE A 470 -18.30 -9.75 -10.06
CA PHE A 470 -19.60 -9.95 -9.46
C PHE A 470 -20.63 -9.28 -10.38
N GLY A 471 -21.12 -10.06 -11.34
CA GLY A 471 -22.47 -9.88 -11.90
C GLY A 471 -22.57 -9.15 -13.24
N ILE A 472 -22.66 -9.96 -14.31
CA ILE A 472 -23.55 -9.83 -15.49
C ILE A 472 -23.32 -8.61 -16.44
N LEU A 473 -22.42 -7.67 -16.14
CA LEU A 473 -22.00 -6.62 -17.09
C LEU A 473 -20.47 -6.49 -17.26
N ASP A 474 -19.69 -7.45 -16.75
CA ASP A 474 -18.24 -7.30 -16.59
C ASP A 474 -17.36 -7.83 -17.75
N GLU A 475 -17.94 -8.51 -18.74
CA GLU A 475 -17.23 -9.03 -19.93
C GLU A 475 -18.10 -8.84 -21.18
N LEU A 476 -17.64 -8.03 -22.13
CA LEU A 476 -18.10 -8.13 -23.51
C LEU A 476 -17.11 -9.04 -24.24
N ASP A 477 -17.52 -10.28 -24.48
CA ASP A 477 -16.87 -11.12 -25.48
C ASP A 477 -17.04 -10.43 -26.83
N LEU A 478 -15.93 -10.03 -27.45
CA LEU A 478 -15.95 -9.31 -28.74
C LEU A 478 -16.27 -10.24 -29.94
N TYR A 479 -16.89 -11.39 -29.69
CA TYR A 479 -17.35 -12.34 -30.70
C TYR A 479 -18.82 -12.10 -31.07
N THR A 480 -19.05 -11.03 -31.83
CA THR A 480 -20.12 -10.93 -32.84
C THR A 480 -19.68 -9.98 -33.93
#